data_AF-A0A0P1AF67-F1
#
_entry.id   AF-A0A0P1AF67-F1
#
_cell.length_a   1.000
_cell.length_b   1.000
_cell.length_c   1.000
_cell.angle_alpha   90.00
_cell.angle_beta   90.00
_cell.angle_gamma   90.00
#
_symmetry.space_group_name_H-M   'P 1'
#
loop_
_entity.id
_entity.type
_entity.pdbx_description
1 polymer ?
#
loop_
_entity_poly.entity_id
_entity_poly.type
_entity_poly.pdbx_seq_one_letter_code
_entity_poly.pdbx_strand_id
1 'polypeptide(L)'
;MGAVDWFRAKAENGIQGKRNLMMATNSVANERKKNSTRFNRLRLHGSAMLHAKGLLQQTVVTKLCPIVQLRLSPLPSEYNNNVKQTEDNFFPEPKVLSGLDAKWLTTEASEQFAKQVLCMVSDSKCTFQMTSEGCGGAYFLTMETILSCSSELVAPIGIFKPRDEEYMAPNNPRGYVKENAVVGVTEHPVNKGFRVGNGAFRERAAYLLDSAYGNFSGVPETNVMVLNVNGVEKEGSMQRFIASQCSADDMGTLNFAIPEVHKIGILDVRLFNTDRHAGNILLNARPNDQTFAMTPIDHGFCLPSYQHLDNATFDWLQWPQAEFPFTCDELNHIASLDEARDATVLRAVGIEEVCVTTMRVCTGVLKRGAEAGFSLFEIGSLLQRDGDYSSPSQLEVIIIEAQAVVEKSISKLEERMSMAFFDAIVAECARRTNDLFESLTKKKVRSISCFS
;
A
#
# COMPACT_ATOMS: atom_id res chain seq x y z
N MET A 1 -1.55 8.83 2.10
CA MET A 1 -1.72 10.30 2.29
C MET A 1 -1.46 10.68 3.74
N GLY A 2 -0.47 11.54 3.99
CA GLY A 2 -0.01 11.94 5.33
C GLY A 2 -0.54 13.30 5.79
N ALA A 3 -0.12 13.75 6.99
CA ALA A 3 -0.60 14.98 7.63
C ALA A 3 -0.36 16.27 6.82
N VAL A 4 0.58 16.26 5.87
CA VAL A 4 0.93 17.44 5.03
C VAL A 4 -0.23 17.87 4.13
N ASP A 5 -1.04 16.92 3.63
CA ASP A 5 -2.19 17.22 2.77
C ASP A 5 -3.29 17.95 3.55
N TRP A 6 -3.45 17.59 4.83
CA TRP A 6 -4.38 18.27 5.73
C TRP A 6 -3.95 19.71 6.04
N PHE A 7 -2.65 19.96 6.24
CA PHE A 7 -2.13 21.32 6.39
C PHE A 7 -2.20 22.13 5.07
N ARG A 8 -1.97 21.50 3.93
CA ARG A 8 -1.93 22.14 2.59
C ARG A 8 -3.30 22.55 2.07
N ALA A 9 -4.32 21.69 2.21
CA ALA A 9 -5.71 22.02 1.84
C ALA A 9 -6.26 23.27 2.58
N LYS A 10 -5.66 23.63 3.72
CA LYS A 10 -6.04 24.82 4.50
C LYS A 10 -5.31 26.09 4.05
N ALA A 11 -4.08 26.00 3.55
CA ALA A 11 -3.35 27.16 3.03
C ALA A 11 -4.09 27.79 1.84
N GLU A 12 -4.67 26.96 0.97
CA GLU A 12 -5.43 27.42 -0.20
C GLU A 12 -6.76 28.08 0.18
N ASN A 13 -7.48 27.53 1.17
CA ASN A 13 -8.70 28.12 1.70
C ASN A 13 -8.46 29.43 2.50
N GLY A 14 -7.29 29.57 3.12
CA GLY A 14 -6.88 30.80 3.82
C GLY A 14 -6.50 31.97 2.89
N ILE A 15 -6.11 31.68 1.64
CA ILE A 15 -5.73 32.69 0.65
C ILE A 15 -6.95 33.32 -0.02
N GLN A 16 -8.06 32.57 -0.15
CA GLN A 16 -9.33 33.10 -0.68
C GLN A 16 -9.96 34.13 0.28
N GLY A 17 -9.79 33.95 1.60
CA GLY A 17 -10.28 34.89 2.63
C GLY A 17 -9.47 36.19 2.77
N LYS A 18 -8.23 36.23 2.27
CA LYS A 18 -7.35 37.43 2.35
C LYS A 18 -7.40 38.34 1.11
N ARG A 19 -8.03 37.90 0.00
CA ARG A 19 -8.22 38.74 -1.20
C ARG A 19 -9.32 39.80 -1.05
N ASN A 20 -10.21 39.69 -0.07
CA ASN A 20 -11.28 40.67 0.16
C ASN A 20 -10.94 41.77 1.18
N LEU A 21 -9.70 41.82 1.69
CA LEU A 21 -9.25 42.81 2.67
C LEU A 21 -7.98 43.59 2.24
N MET A 22 -7.75 43.72 0.93
CA MET A 22 -6.75 44.62 0.35
C MET A 22 -7.33 45.39 -0.86
N MET A 23 -8.51 45.99 -0.67
CA MET A 23 -9.08 46.99 -1.58
C MET A 23 -9.61 48.18 -0.77
N ALA A 24 -8.75 48.76 0.08
CA ALA A 24 -8.96 50.09 0.64
C ALA A 24 -7.67 50.53 1.34
N THR A 25 -6.82 51.30 0.64
CA THR A 25 -6.03 52.44 1.16
C THR A 25 -4.95 52.85 0.15
N ASN A 26 -5.29 53.91 -0.59
CA ASN A 26 -4.46 55.06 -0.99
C ASN A 26 -2.95 54.91 -1.26
N SER A 27 -2.64 55.14 -2.54
CA SER A 27 -1.86 56.26 -3.10
C SER A 27 -0.37 56.46 -2.77
N VAL A 28 0.28 56.99 -3.81
CA VAL A 28 1.58 57.69 -3.90
C VAL A 28 2.70 56.90 -4.58
N ALA A 29 3.04 57.43 -5.76
CA ALA A 29 4.19 57.14 -6.59
C ALA A 29 5.53 57.39 -5.88
N ASN A 30 6.61 56.71 -6.28
CA ASN A 30 7.57 57.20 -7.28
C ASN A 30 8.88 56.37 -7.28
N GLU A 31 9.54 56.39 -8.43
CA GLU A 31 10.78 55.73 -8.85
C GLU A 31 12.01 55.89 -7.94
N ARG A 32 12.96 54.92 -8.01
CA ARG A 32 14.35 55.15 -8.49
C ARG A 32 15.28 53.91 -8.45
N LYS A 33 15.66 53.48 -9.66
CA LYS A 33 17.00 53.20 -10.21
C LYS A 33 18.22 52.87 -9.30
N LYS A 34 18.86 51.75 -9.68
CA LYS A 34 20.25 51.59 -10.25
C LYS A 34 21.37 50.95 -9.40
N ASN A 35 21.98 49.94 -10.06
CA ASN A 35 23.42 49.63 -10.17
C ASN A 35 24.13 49.02 -8.94
N SER A 36 25.16 48.18 -9.03
CA SER A 36 25.90 47.43 -10.06
C SER A 36 27.11 46.83 -9.33
N THR A 37 27.59 45.64 -9.74
CA THR A 37 29.01 45.17 -9.86
C THR A 37 29.19 43.74 -9.33
N ARG A 38 29.40 42.77 -10.25
CA ARG A 38 30.66 42.20 -10.79
C ARG A 38 31.20 40.98 -10.01
N PHE A 39 31.07 39.84 -10.68
CA PHE A 39 32.03 38.73 -10.89
C PHE A 39 32.76 38.11 -9.69
N ASN A 40 32.58 36.79 -9.54
CA ASN A 40 33.71 35.86 -9.58
C ASN A 40 33.32 34.51 -10.21
N ARG A 41 34.10 34.10 -11.21
CA ARG A 41 34.14 32.78 -11.84
C ARG A 41 35.05 31.88 -11.00
N LEU A 42 34.62 30.68 -10.64
CA LEU A 42 35.51 29.59 -10.21
C LEU A 42 35.03 28.24 -10.76
N ARG A 43 35.84 27.77 -11.72
CA ARG A 43 36.19 26.42 -12.21
C ARG A 43 35.22 25.25 -11.96
N LEU A 44 34.72 24.70 -13.08
CA LEU A 44 34.28 23.32 -13.24
C LEU A 44 35.47 22.35 -13.31
N HIS A 45 35.47 21.32 -12.46
CA HIS A 45 35.94 19.97 -12.80
C HIS A 45 35.37 18.97 -11.80
N GLY A 46 34.81 17.86 -12.30
CA GLY A 46 34.35 16.74 -11.49
C GLY A 46 33.01 16.17 -11.98
N SER A 47 33.09 15.26 -12.94
CA SER A 47 31.99 14.55 -13.57
C SER A 47 31.03 13.88 -12.58
N ALA A 48 29.76 14.26 -12.60
CA ALA A 48 28.68 13.42 -12.12
C ALA A 48 28.01 12.78 -13.34
N MET A 49 28.22 11.47 -13.53
CA MET A 49 27.41 10.69 -14.46
C MET A 49 25.96 10.75 -13.97
N LEU A 50 25.17 11.60 -14.62
CA LEU A 50 23.72 11.61 -14.52
C LEU A 50 23.21 10.26 -15.05
N HIS A 51 22.83 9.38 -14.12
CA HIS A 51 22.19 8.12 -14.48
C HIS A 51 20.75 8.43 -14.93
N ALA A 52 20.54 8.43 -16.25
CA ALA A 52 19.31 8.81 -16.93
C ALA A 52 18.07 7.93 -16.63
N LYS A 53 18.13 7.03 -15.62
CA LYS A 53 17.03 6.14 -15.23
C LYS A 53 16.00 6.81 -14.31
N GLY A 54 16.40 7.76 -13.45
CA GLY A 54 15.48 8.42 -12.50
C GLY A 54 14.55 9.46 -13.13
N LEU A 55 15.00 10.16 -14.18
CA LEU A 55 14.20 11.16 -14.90
C LEU A 55 13.14 10.54 -15.83
N LEU A 56 13.35 9.28 -16.25
CA LEU A 56 12.39 8.56 -17.08
C LEU A 56 11.20 8.06 -16.26
N GLN A 57 11.38 7.63 -15.01
CA GLN A 57 10.26 7.19 -14.15
C GLN A 57 9.31 8.33 -13.77
N GLN A 58 9.82 9.50 -13.38
CA GLN A 58 8.96 10.67 -13.15
C GLN A 58 8.26 11.16 -14.43
N THR A 59 8.93 11.08 -15.59
CA THR A 59 8.30 11.51 -16.86
C THR A 59 7.24 10.51 -17.35
N VAL A 60 7.40 9.21 -17.08
CA VAL A 60 6.46 8.16 -17.51
C VAL A 60 5.17 8.17 -16.67
N VAL A 61 5.27 8.41 -15.35
CA VAL A 61 4.09 8.51 -14.47
C VAL A 61 3.28 9.78 -14.76
N THR A 62 3.92 10.92 -15.08
CA THR A 62 3.19 12.18 -15.36
C THR A 62 2.71 12.32 -16.82
N LYS A 63 3.28 11.58 -17.80
CA LYS A 63 2.87 11.69 -19.22
C LYS A 63 1.93 10.60 -19.74
N LEU A 64 1.69 9.51 -19.02
CA LEU A 64 0.77 8.46 -19.47
C LEU A 64 -0.68 8.66 -19.01
N CYS A 65 -0.94 9.42 -17.95
CA CYS A 65 -2.31 9.75 -17.51
C CYS A 65 -3.16 10.49 -18.57
N PRO A 66 -2.62 11.41 -19.40
CA PRO A 66 -3.44 12.06 -20.45
C PRO A 66 -3.53 11.28 -21.77
N ILE A 67 -2.69 10.26 -22.00
CA ILE A 67 -2.63 9.57 -23.31
C ILE A 67 -3.64 8.42 -23.42
N VAL A 68 -4.13 7.88 -22.31
CA VAL A 68 -5.26 6.92 -22.30
C VAL A 68 -6.61 7.62 -22.60
N GLN A 69 -6.65 8.95 -22.61
CA GLN A 69 -7.86 9.76 -22.78
C GLN A 69 -8.32 9.94 -24.24
N LEU A 70 -7.61 9.41 -25.25
CA LEU A 70 -7.81 9.79 -26.67
C LEU A 70 -8.23 8.68 -27.64
N ARG A 71 -8.74 7.55 -27.17
CA ARG A 71 -9.37 6.55 -28.07
C ARG A 71 -10.61 5.87 -27.48
N LEU A 72 -11.64 6.64 -27.20
CA LEU A 72 -13.01 6.12 -27.19
C LEU A 72 -13.96 7.19 -27.74
N SER A 73 -14.18 7.16 -29.06
CA SER A 73 -15.37 7.76 -29.68
C SER A 73 -16.27 6.61 -30.14
N PRO A 74 -17.59 6.66 -29.89
CA PRO A 74 -18.47 5.54 -30.14
C PRO A 74 -18.84 5.43 -31.62
N LEU A 75 -18.82 4.22 -32.16
CA LEU A 75 -19.55 3.89 -33.39
C LEU A 75 -20.79 3.06 -33.01
N PRO A 76 -21.96 3.35 -33.60
CA PRO A 76 -23.20 2.68 -33.25
C PRO A 76 -23.36 1.39 -34.06
N SER A 77 -23.71 0.27 -33.42
CA SER A 77 -24.48 -0.77 -34.13
C SER A 77 -25.28 -1.64 -33.18
N GLU A 78 -26.59 -1.44 -33.25
CA GLU A 78 -27.63 -2.45 -33.37
C GLU A 78 -27.61 -3.65 -32.40
N TYR A 79 -28.49 -3.51 -31.42
CA TYR A 79 -29.28 -4.56 -30.79
C TYR A 79 -29.50 -5.80 -31.69
N ASN A 80 -29.10 -6.96 -31.19
CA ASN A 80 -29.87 -8.17 -31.42
C ASN A 80 -29.85 -9.05 -30.16
N ASN A 81 -31.05 -9.16 -29.57
CA ASN A 81 -31.36 -10.01 -28.44
C ASN A 81 -31.19 -11.48 -28.82
N ASN A 82 -30.32 -12.19 -28.10
CA ASN A 82 -30.47 -13.63 -27.88
C ASN A 82 -29.86 -13.97 -26.52
N VAL A 83 -30.69 -13.80 -25.50
CA VAL A 83 -30.47 -14.29 -24.14
C VAL A 83 -30.37 -15.82 -24.19
N LYS A 84 -29.18 -16.36 -23.93
CA LYS A 84 -29.03 -17.72 -23.41
C LYS A 84 -28.73 -17.59 -21.93
N GLN A 85 -29.69 -18.03 -21.12
CA GLN A 85 -29.52 -18.26 -19.69
C GLN A 85 -28.27 -19.13 -19.49
N THR A 86 -27.27 -18.58 -18.80
CA THR A 86 -26.15 -19.34 -18.27
C THR A 86 -26.37 -19.45 -16.77
N GLU A 87 -26.30 -20.68 -16.30
CA GLU A 87 -26.70 -21.14 -14.98
C GLU A 87 -25.94 -20.41 -13.87
N ASP A 88 -26.69 -20.01 -12.84
CA ASP A 88 -26.21 -19.41 -11.60
C ASP A 88 -25.24 -20.37 -10.89
N ASN A 89 -23.94 -20.14 -11.06
CA ASN A 89 -22.93 -20.67 -10.14
C ASN A 89 -22.90 -19.78 -8.89
N PHE A 90 -23.84 -20.06 -7.99
CA PHE A 90 -23.91 -19.49 -6.66
C PHE A 90 -22.65 -19.91 -5.87
N PHE A 91 -21.67 -19.02 -5.76
CA PHE A 91 -20.57 -19.22 -4.82
C PHE A 91 -21.17 -19.20 -3.40
N PRO A 92 -21.02 -20.26 -2.59
CA PRO A 92 -21.52 -20.24 -1.23
C PRO A 92 -20.76 -19.17 -0.44
N GLU A 93 -21.47 -18.37 0.34
CA GLU A 93 -20.85 -17.48 1.32
C GLU A 93 -19.83 -18.24 2.18
N PRO A 94 -18.67 -17.65 2.47
CA PRO A 94 -17.64 -18.31 3.25
C PRO A 94 -18.18 -18.65 4.64
N LYS A 95 -18.40 -19.94 4.88
CA LYS A 95 -18.66 -20.45 6.23
C LYS A 95 -17.46 -20.09 7.10
N VAL A 96 -17.67 -19.20 8.05
CA VAL A 96 -16.72 -18.89 9.13
C VAL A 96 -16.29 -20.23 9.74
N LEU A 97 -15.00 -20.57 9.62
CA LEU A 97 -14.46 -21.79 10.20
C LEU A 97 -14.67 -21.75 11.72
N SER A 98 -15.62 -22.54 12.20
CA SER A 98 -15.89 -22.74 13.61
C SER A 98 -14.70 -23.48 14.24
N GLY A 99 -13.77 -22.72 14.81
CA GLY A 99 -12.54 -23.26 15.40
C GLY A 99 -11.36 -22.28 15.47
N LEU A 100 -11.45 -21.12 14.81
CA LEU A 100 -10.48 -20.05 15.00
C LEU A 100 -10.58 -19.48 16.42
N ASP A 101 -9.44 -19.36 17.08
CA ASP A 101 -9.35 -18.62 18.32
C ASP A 101 -9.62 -17.14 18.01
N ALA A 102 -10.77 -16.62 18.45
CA ALA A 102 -11.20 -15.24 18.21
C ALA A 102 -10.13 -14.20 18.61
N LYS A 103 -9.20 -14.59 19.50
CA LYS A 103 -8.04 -13.79 19.91
C LYS A 103 -7.07 -13.43 18.77
N TRP A 104 -7.08 -14.13 17.65
CA TRP A 104 -6.19 -13.81 16.52
C TRP A 104 -6.79 -12.81 15.54
N LEU A 105 -8.11 -12.62 15.60
CA LEU A 105 -8.84 -11.72 14.71
C LEU A 105 -9.05 -10.35 15.32
N THR A 106 -8.63 -10.16 16.57
CA THR A 106 -8.77 -8.95 17.36
C THR A 106 -7.50 -8.75 18.18
N THR A 107 -7.22 -7.50 18.52
CA THR A 107 -6.23 -7.14 19.54
C THR A 107 -6.84 -6.09 20.44
N GLU A 108 -6.42 -6.05 21.71
CA GLU A 108 -6.91 -5.05 22.66
C GLU A 108 -6.81 -3.63 22.09
N ALA A 109 -5.68 -3.28 21.48
CA ALA A 109 -5.47 -1.99 20.85
C ALA A 109 -6.49 -1.71 19.73
N SER A 110 -6.76 -2.69 18.85
CA SER A 110 -7.74 -2.52 17.77
C SER A 110 -9.18 -2.44 18.29
N GLU A 111 -9.53 -3.17 19.35
CA GLU A 111 -10.86 -3.09 19.96
C GLU A 111 -11.07 -1.76 20.68
N GLN A 112 -10.07 -1.29 21.42
CA GLN A 112 -10.08 0.04 22.03
C GLN A 112 -10.22 1.12 20.96
N PHE A 113 -9.50 1.00 19.85
CA PHE A 113 -9.63 1.92 18.72
C PHE A 113 -11.05 1.89 18.12
N ALA A 114 -11.62 0.71 17.88
CA ALA A 114 -12.99 0.59 17.37
C ALA A 114 -14.02 1.21 18.33
N LYS A 115 -13.89 0.95 19.65
CA LYS A 115 -14.74 1.57 20.68
C LYS A 115 -14.59 3.09 20.71
N GLN A 116 -13.37 3.60 20.57
CA GLN A 116 -13.10 5.03 20.47
C GLN A 116 -13.85 5.61 19.26
N VAL A 117 -13.70 5.03 18.07
CA VAL A 117 -14.39 5.46 16.86
C VAL A 117 -15.91 5.46 17.04
N LEU A 118 -16.50 4.39 17.59
CA LEU A 118 -17.94 4.29 17.83
C LEU A 118 -18.44 5.35 18.82
N CYS A 119 -17.65 5.67 19.84
CA CYS A 119 -17.96 6.74 20.79
C CYS A 119 -17.86 8.13 20.14
N MET A 120 -16.99 8.30 19.14
CA MET A 120 -16.79 9.58 18.46
C MET A 120 -17.92 9.85 17.47
N VAL A 121 -18.30 8.86 16.66
CA VAL A 121 -19.38 9.00 15.66
C VAL A 121 -20.77 9.17 16.29
N SER A 122 -20.93 8.84 17.57
CA SER A 122 -22.18 9.13 18.31
C SER A 122 -22.26 10.59 18.78
N ASP A 123 -21.16 11.34 18.76
CA ASP A 123 -21.17 12.78 19.03
C ASP A 123 -21.55 13.55 17.76
N SER A 124 -22.60 14.37 17.89
CA SER A 124 -23.09 15.27 16.83
C SER A 124 -22.05 16.23 16.24
N LYS A 125 -20.93 16.48 16.94
CA LYS A 125 -19.84 17.35 16.47
C LYS A 125 -18.76 16.61 15.67
N CYS A 126 -18.87 15.30 15.57
CA CYS A 126 -17.96 14.49 14.80
C CYS A 126 -18.38 14.49 13.32
N THR A 127 -17.43 14.68 12.41
CA THR A 127 -17.70 14.74 10.98
C THR A 127 -16.68 13.93 10.19
N PHE A 128 -17.15 13.35 9.09
CA PHE A 128 -16.31 12.74 8.07
C PHE A 128 -15.95 13.78 7.01
N GLN A 129 -14.68 14.18 6.97
CA GLN A 129 -14.17 15.10 5.98
C GLN A 129 -13.40 14.34 4.90
N MET A 130 -13.87 14.40 3.66
CA MET A 130 -13.21 13.74 2.53
C MET A 130 -11.81 14.33 2.28
N THR A 131 -10.84 13.50 1.89
CA THR A 131 -9.53 13.94 1.43
C THR A 131 -9.64 14.75 0.14
N SER A 132 -8.70 15.67 -0.11
CA SER A 132 -8.65 16.40 -1.38
C SER A 132 -8.14 15.52 -2.53
N GLU A 133 -7.12 14.70 -2.25
CA GLU A 133 -6.45 13.85 -3.24
C GLU A 133 -6.89 12.38 -3.17
N GLY A 134 -6.49 11.59 -4.17
CA GLY A 134 -6.74 10.15 -4.28
C GLY A 134 -7.77 9.77 -5.34
N CYS A 135 -7.96 8.46 -5.54
CA CYS A 135 -8.84 7.91 -6.58
C CYS A 135 -10.16 7.32 -6.05
N GLY A 136 -10.35 7.30 -4.72
CA GLY A 136 -11.56 6.79 -4.08
C GLY A 136 -12.02 7.66 -2.92
N GLY A 137 -13.09 7.21 -2.26
CA GLY A 137 -13.57 7.78 -1.00
C GLY A 137 -12.62 7.48 0.15
N ALA A 138 -12.02 8.53 0.71
CA ALA A 138 -11.24 8.46 1.93
C ALA A 138 -11.62 9.66 2.81
N TYR A 139 -11.91 9.41 4.08
CA TYR A 139 -12.48 10.40 4.98
C TYR A 139 -11.72 10.46 6.29
N PHE A 140 -11.28 11.64 6.67
CA PHE A 140 -10.82 11.90 8.03
C PHE A 140 -12.02 11.94 8.97
N LEU A 141 -11.98 11.12 10.02
CA LEU A 141 -12.87 11.27 11.16
C LEU A 141 -12.31 12.38 12.06
N THR A 142 -12.99 13.52 12.08
CA THR A 142 -12.57 14.71 12.82
C THR A 142 -13.61 15.10 13.86
N MET A 143 -13.18 15.79 14.91
CA MET A 143 -14.04 16.30 15.96
C MET A 143 -13.90 17.82 16.02
N GLU A 144 -15.01 18.54 15.83
CA GLU A 144 -15.01 19.97 16.01
C GLU A 144 -15.01 20.31 17.51
N THR A 145 -13.93 20.92 18.00
CA THR A 145 -13.85 21.40 19.39
C THR A 145 -13.92 22.93 19.39
N ILE A 146 -14.93 23.50 20.05
CA ILE A 146 -15.00 24.94 20.30
C ILE A 146 -14.18 25.22 21.57
N LEU A 147 -12.91 25.57 21.40
CA LEU A 147 -12.10 26.17 22.47
C LEU A 147 -12.13 27.70 22.28
N SER A 148 -12.40 28.41 23.37
CA SER A 148 -12.51 29.87 23.48
C SER A 148 -11.67 30.66 22.46
N CYS A 149 -12.36 31.27 21.49
CA CYS A 149 -11.84 32.24 20.52
C CYS A 149 -10.70 31.83 19.56
N SER A 150 -10.39 30.54 19.41
CA SER A 150 -9.58 30.03 18.29
C SER A 150 -9.91 28.57 17.97
N SER A 151 -10.13 28.25 16.69
CA SER A 151 -10.24 26.86 16.24
C SER A 151 -8.85 26.20 16.20
N GLU A 152 -8.41 25.65 17.33
CA GLU A 152 -7.34 24.66 17.31
C GLU A 152 -7.91 23.33 16.84
N LEU A 153 -7.34 22.83 15.76
CA LEU A 153 -7.79 21.59 15.14
C LEU A 153 -7.19 20.41 15.92
N VAL A 154 -8.06 19.58 16.48
CA VAL A 154 -7.68 18.27 17.00
C VAL A 154 -7.27 17.39 15.81
N ALA A 155 -6.16 16.67 15.94
CA ALA A 155 -5.75 15.71 14.92
C ALA A 155 -6.90 14.71 14.64
N PRO A 156 -7.12 14.30 13.39
CA PRO A 156 -8.09 13.26 13.07
C PRO A 156 -7.86 12.01 13.93
N ILE A 157 -8.93 11.27 14.22
CA ILE A 157 -8.83 10.00 14.97
C ILE A 157 -8.43 8.87 14.04
N GLY A 158 -8.94 8.90 12.81
CA GLY A 158 -8.68 7.89 11.82
C GLY A 158 -9.11 8.29 10.42
N ILE A 159 -8.75 7.43 9.48
CA ILE A 159 -9.10 7.53 8.08
C ILE A 159 -10.04 6.36 7.76
N PHE A 160 -11.24 6.69 7.29
CA PHE A 160 -12.23 5.73 6.85
C PHE A 160 -12.25 5.64 5.32
N LYS A 161 -12.14 4.43 4.78
CA LYS A 161 -12.18 4.13 3.34
C LYS A 161 -13.34 3.15 3.05
N PRO A 162 -14.51 3.63 2.61
CA PRO A 162 -15.65 2.77 2.26
C PRO A 162 -15.36 1.87 1.06
N ARG A 163 -15.80 0.60 1.15
CA ARG A 163 -15.62 -0.40 0.09
C ARG A 163 -16.36 -0.05 -1.19
N ASP A 164 -17.55 0.55 -1.06
CA ASP A 164 -18.39 0.96 -2.19
C ASP A 164 -17.91 2.24 -2.87
N GLU A 165 -16.88 2.89 -2.32
CA GLU A 165 -16.29 4.12 -2.83
C GLU A 165 -14.83 3.98 -3.29
N GLU A 166 -14.27 2.77 -3.28
CA GLU A 166 -12.95 2.49 -3.85
C GLU A 166 -12.88 2.91 -5.34
N TYR A 167 -11.67 3.01 -5.88
CA TYR A 167 -11.50 3.23 -7.31
C TYR A 167 -12.28 2.18 -8.12
N MET A 168 -13.11 2.65 -9.05
CA MET A 168 -13.98 1.83 -9.90
C MET A 168 -15.16 1.15 -9.18
N ALA A 169 -15.40 1.48 -7.90
CA ALA A 169 -16.56 1.05 -7.14
C ALA A 169 -17.83 1.85 -7.52
N PRO A 170 -19.04 1.27 -7.33
CA PRO A 170 -20.30 1.85 -7.82
C PRO A 170 -20.61 3.24 -7.27
N ASN A 171 -20.20 3.55 -6.04
CA ASN A 171 -20.50 4.81 -5.37
C ASN A 171 -19.27 5.72 -5.23
N ASN A 172 -18.24 5.53 -6.07
CA ASN A 172 -17.02 6.32 -6.01
C ASN A 172 -17.33 7.85 -6.13
N PRO A 173 -17.03 8.66 -5.10
CA PRO A 173 -17.42 10.07 -5.06
C PRO A 173 -16.60 10.96 -6.01
N ARG A 174 -15.53 10.43 -6.59
CA ARG A 174 -14.65 11.14 -7.55
C ARG A 174 -15.03 10.85 -8.99
N GLY A 175 -16.07 10.05 -9.23
CA GLY A 175 -16.58 9.73 -10.56
C GLY A 175 -15.85 8.61 -11.27
N TYR A 176 -14.85 7.98 -10.64
CA TYR A 176 -14.18 6.80 -11.18
C TYR A 176 -15.01 5.55 -10.90
N VAL A 177 -16.04 5.32 -11.72
CA VAL A 177 -16.98 4.22 -11.57
C VAL A 177 -16.88 3.30 -12.78
N LYS A 178 -16.80 1.99 -12.55
CA LYS A 178 -16.98 0.98 -13.59
C LYS A 178 -18.46 0.58 -13.65
N GLU A 179 -19.01 0.57 -14.86
CA GLU A 179 -20.41 0.18 -15.07
C GLU A 179 -20.65 -1.26 -14.58
N ASN A 180 -21.77 -1.47 -13.87
CA ASN A 180 -22.17 -2.76 -13.31
C ASN A 180 -21.14 -3.40 -12.35
N ALA A 181 -20.27 -2.59 -11.74
CA ALA A 181 -19.35 -3.08 -10.72
C ALA A 181 -20.09 -3.51 -9.46
N VAL A 182 -19.81 -4.74 -9.02
CA VAL A 182 -20.31 -5.34 -7.79
C VAL A 182 -19.13 -5.47 -6.81
N VAL A 183 -19.27 -4.81 -5.66
CA VAL A 183 -18.27 -4.82 -4.58
C VAL A 183 -17.95 -6.27 -4.17
N GLY A 184 -16.66 -6.60 -4.11
CA GLY A 184 -16.14 -7.91 -3.73
C GLY A 184 -16.24 -9.00 -4.80
N VAL A 185 -16.91 -8.73 -5.93
CA VAL A 185 -17.13 -9.70 -7.01
C VAL A 185 -16.44 -9.26 -8.30
N THR A 186 -16.61 -8.00 -8.70
CA THR A 186 -16.04 -7.50 -9.96
C THR A 186 -14.53 -7.40 -9.86
N GLU A 187 -13.84 -8.05 -10.81
CA GLU A 187 -12.39 -7.91 -10.98
C GLU A 187 -12.01 -6.44 -11.21
N HIS A 188 -10.93 -6.05 -10.55
CA HIS A 188 -10.42 -4.70 -10.62
C HIS A 188 -9.82 -4.45 -12.03
N PRO A 189 -10.23 -3.36 -12.72
CA PRO A 189 -9.98 -3.21 -14.16
C PRO A 189 -8.52 -2.90 -14.51
N VAL A 190 -7.73 -2.38 -13.57
CA VAL A 190 -6.32 -2.01 -13.79
C VAL A 190 -5.39 -2.97 -13.06
N ASN A 191 -5.53 -3.08 -11.74
CA ASN A 191 -4.77 -4.00 -10.90
C ASN A 191 -5.35 -5.43 -10.96
N LYS A 192 -4.77 -6.28 -11.83
CA LYS A 192 -5.16 -7.69 -11.94
C LYS A 192 -4.90 -8.45 -10.63
N GLY A 193 -5.68 -9.49 -10.37
CA GLY A 193 -5.61 -10.25 -9.11
C GLY A 193 -6.30 -9.58 -7.92
N PHE A 194 -6.99 -8.46 -8.15
CA PHE A 194 -7.81 -7.76 -7.15
C PHE A 194 -9.28 -7.71 -7.56
N ARG A 195 -10.15 -7.45 -6.57
CA ARG A 195 -11.57 -7.15 -6.78
C ARG A 195 -11.91 -5.80 -6.19
N VAL A 196 -12.81 -5.09 -6.85
CA VAL A 196 -13.28 -3.77 -6.45
C VAL A 196 -13.90 -3.85 -5.06
N GLY A 197 -13.48 -2.99 -4.13
CA GLY A 197 -14.01 -2.90 -2.77
C GLY A 197 -13.38 -3.89 -1.77
N ASN A 198 -12.42 -4.72 -2.16
CA ASN A 198 -11.76 -5.64 -1.23
C ASN A 198 -10.51 -5.05 -0.55
N GLY A 199 -10.12 -3.81 -0.87
CA GLY A 199 -8.98 -3.14 -0.22
C GLY A 199 -9.17 -2.99 1.28
N ALA A 200 -10.40 -2.79 1.77
CA ALA A 200 -10.68 -2.71 3.21
C ALA A 200 -10.24 -3.98 4.00
N PHE A 201 -10.44 -5.17 3.43
CA PHE A 201 -10.02 -6.42 4.06
C PHE A 201 -8.50 -6.58 4.05
N ARG A 202 -7.83 -6.02 3.03
CA ARG A 202 -6.37 -6.06 2.87
C ARG A 202 -5.66 -5.12 3.85
N GLU A 203 -6.24 -3.95 4.08
CA GLU A 203 -5.82 -3.03 5.15
C GLU A 203 -5.92 -3.70 6.53
N ARG A 204 -7.03 -4.39 6.82
CA ARG A 204 -7.19 -5.16 8.06
C ARG A 204 -6.20 -6.32 8.15
N ALA A 205 -5.99 -7.04 7.06
CA ALA A 205 -5.04 -8.16 6.99
C ALA A 205 -3.61 -7.70 7.30
N ALA A 206 -3.14 -6.61 6.69
CA ALA A 206 -1.81 -6.06 6.93
C ALA A 206 -1.60 -5.72 8.42
N TYR A 207 -2.58 -5.08 9.06
CA TYR A 207 -2.53 -4.79 10.49
C TYR A 207 -2.46 -6.06 11.35
N LEU A 208 -3.35 -7.04 11.11
CA LEU A 208 -3.36 -8.28 11.91
C LEU A 208 -2.09 -9.12 11.74
N LEU A 209 -1.51 -9.12 10.54
CA LEU A 209 -0.25 -9.81 10.25
C LEU A 209 0.97 -9.10 10.82
N ASP A 210 0.93 -7.79 11.06
CA ASP A 210 1.99 -7.06 11.73
C ASP A 210 1.87 -7.16 13.26
N SER A 211 0.64 -6.97 13.77
CA SER A 211 0.36 -6.95 15.20
C SER A 211 0.63 -8.28 15.89
N ALA A 212 0.42 -9.40 15.19
CA ALA A 212 0.72 -10.74 15.69
C ALA A 212 2.19 -10.95 16.08
N TYR A 213 3.09 -10.14 15.55
CA TYR A 213 4.53 -10.22 15.77
C TYR A 213 5.07 -8.93 16.42
N GLY A 214 4.26 -8.33 17.29
CA GLY A 214 4.67 -7.19 18.11
C GLY A 214 4.59 -5.83 17.41
N ASN A 215 3.79 -5.71 16.33
CA ASN A 215 3.70 -4.50 15.50
C ASN A 215 5.09 -4.10 14.94
N PHE A 216 5.85 -5.09 14.48
CA PHE A 216 7.25 -4.94 14.06
C PHE A 216 7.44 -3.86 13.00
N SER A 217 6.54 -3.80 12.02
CA SER A 217 6.57 -2.84 10.89
C SER A 217 5.88 -1.52 11.26
N GLY A 218 4.95 -1.57 12.22
CA GLY A 218 4.25 -0.42 12.76
C GLY A 218 3.00 -0.05 11.96
N VAL A 219 2.27 -1.03 11.41
CA VAL A 219 0.98 -0.77 10.74
C VAL A 219 -0.02 -0.24 11.78
N PRO A 220 -0.64 0.93 11.56
CA PRO A 220 -1.58 1.49 12.52
C PRO A 220 -2.82 0.62 12.72
N GLU A 221 -3.46 0.73 13.89
CA GLU A 221 -4.65 -0.06 14.20
C GLU A 221 -5.73 0.14 13.15
N THR A 222 -6.15 -0.96 12.53
CA THR A 222 -7.07 -0.92 11.40
C THR A 222 -8.20 -1.91 11.63
N ASN A 223 -9.46 -1.49 11.62
CA ASN A 223 -10.63 -2.37 11.68
C ASN A 223 -11.48 -2.24 10.42
N VAL A 224 -12.27 -3.28 10.10
CA VAL A 224 -13.40 -3.14 9.17
C VAL A 224 -14.63 -2.75 10.00
N MET A 225 -15.30 -1.67 9.62
CA MET A 225 -16.41 -1.10 10.38
C MET A 225 -17.53 -0.67 9.44
N VAL A 226 -18.76 -0.68 9.96
CA VAL A 226 -19.92 -0.03 9.33
C VAL A 226 -20.14 1.30 10.03
N LEU A 227 -19.99 2.41 9.29
CA LEU A 227 -20.09 3.76 9.82
C LEU A 227 -21.08 4.58 8.99
N ASN A 228 -21.81 5.49 9.64
CA ASN A 228 -22.73 6.39 8.95
C ASN A 228 -21.95 7.62 8.44
N VAL A 229 -21.82 7.74 7.13
CA VAL A 229 -21.20 8.88 6.46
C VAL A 229 -22.30 9.65 5.74
N ASN A 230 -22.56 10.89 6.19
CA ASN A 230 -23.58 11.77 5.60
C ASN A 230 -24.98 11.14 5.48
N GLY A 231 -25.40 10.36 6.49
CA GLY A 231 -26.70 9.71 6.52
C GLY A 231 -26.73 8.31 5.90
N VAL A 232 -25.62 7.84 5.30
CA VAL A 232 -25.54 6.55 4.61
C VAL A 232 -24.62 5.61 5.38
N GLU A 233 -25.11 4.44 5.76
CA GLU A 233 -24.29 3.38 6.34
C GLU A 233 -23.37 2.79 5.26
N LYS A 234 -22.07 2.76 5.57
CA LYS A 234 -21.03 2.29 4.67
C LYS A 234 -20.11 1.34 5.41
N GLU A 235 -19.77 0.22 4.79
CA GLU A 235 -18.74 -0.68 5.27
C GLU A 235 -17.38 -0.28 4.67
N GLY A 236 -16.35 -0.22 5.51
CA GLY A 236 -15.03 0.22 5.07
C GLY A 236 -13.93 -0.10 6.07
N SER A 237 -12.69 0.14 5.67
CA SER A 237 -11.57 0.11 6.62
C SER A 237 -11.50 1.44 7.37
N MET A 238 -11.35 1.36 8.69
CA MET A 238 -11.06 2.48 9.56
C MET A 238 -9.69 2.26 10.18
N GLN A 239 -8.72 3.09 9.79
CA GLN A 239 -7.33 3.03 10.26
C GLN A 239 -7.02 4.21 11.17
N ARG A 240 -6.30 3.98 12.27
CA ARG A 240 -5.86 5.04 13.18
C ARG A 240 -5.04 6.06 12.42
N PHE A 241 -5.35 7.33 12.62
CA PHE A 241 -4.59 8.41 12.03
C PHE A 241 -3.27 8.57 12.78
N ILE A 242 -2.18 8.63 12.02
CA ILE A 242 -0.85 8.88 12.55
C ILE A 242 -0.43 10.28 12.14
N ALA A 243 -0.25 11.15 13.13
CA ALA A 243 0.36 12.45 12.90
C ALA A 243 1.80 12.23 12.42
N SER A 244 2.16 12.88 11.32
CA SER A 244 3.49 12.79 10.71
C SER A 244 4.01 14.18 10.34
N GLN A 245 5.33 14.31 10.22
CA GLN A 245 5.95 15.55 9.75
C GLN A 245 5.84 15.66 8.23
N CYS A 246 6.08 14.55 7.54
CA CYS A 246 6.04 14.43 6.09
C CYS A 246 5.88 12.97 5.66
N SER A 247 5.88 12.73 4.35
CA SER A 247 6.04 11.40 3.76
C SER A 247 7.50 11.17 3.35
N ALA A 248 7.87 9.92 3.05
CA ALA A 248 9.20 9.63 2.54
C ALA A 248 9.48 10.25 1.16
N ASP A 249 8.44 10.63 0.40
CA ASP A 249 8.58 11.30 -0.90
C ASP A 249 9.08 12.75 -0.77
N ASP A 250 8.90 13.35 0.42
CA ASP A 250 9.35 14.71 0.72
C ASP A 250 10.82 14.78 1.16
N MET A 251 11.48 13.63 1.39
CA MET A 251 12.79 13.55 2.02
C MET A 251 13.80 12.72 1.21
N GLY A 252 15.07 13.11 1.29
CA GLY A 252 16.16 12.30 0.74
C GLY A 252 16.42 11.04 1.56
N THR A 253 16.79 9.95 0.90
CA THR A 253 16.98 8.63 1.52
C THR A 253 18.10 8.57 2.56
N LEU A 254 19.02 9.54 2.60
CA LEU A 254 20.16 9.56 3.53
C LEU A 254 19.76 9.56 5.01
N ASN A 255 18.56 10.06 5.34
CA ASN A 255 18.04 10.12 6.71
C ASN A 255 17.12 8.94 7.05
N PHE A 256 17.06 7.89 6.22
CA PHE A 256 16.29 6.69 6.54
C PHE A 256 17.18 5.68 7.25
N ALA A 257 16.79 5.27 8.45
CA ALA A 257 17.50 4.25 9.20
C ALA A 257 17.34 2.89 8.51
N ILE A 258 18.41 2.10 8.45
CA ILE A 258 18.39 0.75 7.86
C ILE A 258 17.27 -0.12 8.47
N PRO A 259 17.13 -0.23 9.82
CA PRO A 259 16.08 -1.07 10.40
C PRO A 259 14.66 -0.60 10.08
N GLU A 260 14.46 0.71 9.87
CA GLU A 260 13.15 1.28 9.55
C GLU A 260 12.73 0.98 8.11
N VAL A 261 13.69 0.91 7.18
CA VAL A 261 13.45 0.43 5.82
C VAL A 261 13.22 -1.09 5.83
N HIS A 262 14.04 -1.83 6.58
CA HIS A 262 13.95 -3.29 6.66
C HIS A 262 12.60 -3.77 7.18
N LYS A 263 12.08 -3.18 8.27
CA LYS A 263 10.79 -3.59 8.82
C LYS A 263 9.63 -3.42 7.84
N ILE A 264 9.62 -2.35 7.05
CA ILE A 264 8.59 -2.10 6.03
C ILE A 264 8.75 -3.10 4.87
N GLY A 265 9.98 -3.26 4.37
CA GLY A 265 10.24 -4.19 3.26
C GLY A 265 9.94 -5.65 3.60
N ILE A 266 10.23 -6.09 4.84
CA ILE A 266 9.89 -7.42 5.34
C ILE A 266 8.37 -7.68 5.23
N LEU A 267 7.55 -6.74 5.68
CA LEU A 267 6.09 -6.87 5.58
C LEU A 267 5.61 -6.79 4.13
N ASP A 268 6.13 -5.85 3.35
CA ASP A 268 5.72 -5.68 1.94
C ASP A 268 6.05 -6.88 1.07
N VAL A 269 7.18 -7.56 1.32
CA VAL A 269 7.53 -8.82 0.68
C VAL A 269 6.48 -9.88 1.03
N ARG A 270 6.17 -10.08 2.32
CA ARG A 270 5.14 -11.06 2.76
C ARG A 270 3.79 -10.81 2.10
N LEU A 271 3.41 -9.53 1.99
CA LEU A 271 2.13 -9.13 1.44
C LEU A 271 2.13 -9.06 -0.09
N PHE A 272 3.27 -9.15 -0.77
CA PHE A 272 3.41 -8.80 -2.18
C PHE A 272 2.73 -7.45 -2.48
N ASN A 273 3.19 -6.39 -1.81
CA ASN A 273 2.57 -5.08 -1.97
C ASN A 273 2.79 -4.55 -3.41
N THR A 274 1.70 -4.20 -4.10
CA THR A 274 1.77 -3.72 -5.49
C THR A 274 1.81 -2.21 -5.59
N ASP A 275 1.79 -1.50 -4.45
CA ASP A 275 1.70 -0.04 -4.39
C ASP A 275 2.52 0.56 -3.22
N ARG A 276 3.67 -0.03 -2.87
CA ARG A 276 4.57 0.60 -1.89
C ARG A 276 5.43 1.65 -2.57
N HIS A 277 4.92 2.88 -2.60
CA HIS A 277 5.69 4.06 -2.95
C HIS A 277 6.06 4.91 -1.71
N ALA A 278 7.01 5.84 -1.86
CA ALA A 278 7.51 6.69 -0.77
C ALA A 278 6.40 7.53 -0.09
N GLY A 279 5.38 7.95 -0.85
CA GLY A 279 4.19 8.63 -0.33
C GLY A 279 3.32 7.80 0.63
N ASN A 280 3.49 6.47 0.65
CA ASN A 280 2.78 5.55 1.57
C ASN A 280 3.58 5.25 2.85
N ILE A 281 4.66 5.99 3.09
CA ILE A 281 5.48 5.85 4.29
C ILE A 281 5.55 7.21 5.00
N LEU A 282 4.98 7.26 6.20
CA LEU A 282 4.96 8.45 7.03
C LEU A 282 6.26 8.59 7.83
N LEU A 283 6.78 9.80 7.92
CA LEU A 283 8.02 10.10 8.64
C LEU A 283 7.77 10.94 9.89
N ASN A 284 8.42 10.56 10.98
CA ASN A 284 8.51 11.32 12.22
C ASN A 284 9.94 11.37 12.74
N ALA A 285 10.36 12.50 13.30
CA ALA A 285 11.68 12.62 13.89
C ALA A 285 11.84 11.64 15.07
N ARG A 286 12.97 10.94 15.12
CA ARG A 286 13.34 10.11 16.26
C ARG A 286 14.04 10.98 17.32
N PRO A 287 13.73 10.81 18.62
CA PRO A 287 14.44 11.53 19.66
C PRO A 287 15.93 11.21 19.64
N ASN A 288 16.77 12.25 19.63
CA ASN A 288 18.24 12.15 19.66
C ASN A 288 18.88 11.41 18.46
N ASP A 289 18.18 11.34 17.33
CA ASP A 289 18.63 10.62 16.13
C ASP A 289 18.43 11.52 14.91
N GLN A 290 19.36 11.46 13.96
CA GLN A 290 19.27 12.23 12.71
C GLN A 290 18.38 11.53 11.68
N THR A 291 17.92 10.32 11.97
CA THR A 291 17.05 9.53 11.12
C THR A 291 15.57 9.62 11.50
N PHE A 292 14.72 9.16 10.59
CA PHE A 292 13.27 9.13 10.79
C PHE A 292 12.76 7.78 11.32
N ALA A 293 11.74 7.85 12.16
CA ALA A 293 10.81 6.75 12.37
C ALA A 293 9.86 6.72 11.17
N MET A 294 9.57 5.51 10.69
CA MET A 294 8.82 5.23 9.48
C MET A 294 7.59 4.40 9.84
N THR A 295 6.42 4.84 9.36
CA THR A 295 5.15 4.14 9.55
C THR A 295 4.52 3.83 8.19
N PRO A 296 4.37 2.56 7.81
CA PRO A 296 3.72 2.19 6.56
C PRO A 296 2.20 2.35 6.69
N ILE A 297 1.58 2.94 5.67
CA ILE A 297 0.13 3.06 5.54
C ILE A 297 -0.31 2.55 4.17
N ASP A 298 -1.62 2.51 3.92
CA ASP A 298 -2.20 2.26 2.59
C ASP A 298 -1.86 0.87 2.00
N HIS A 299 -2.41 -0.18 2.61
CA HIS A 299 -2.21 -1.57 2.19
C HIS A 299 -3.38 -2.11 1.34
N GLY A 300 -4.22 -1.24 0.78
CA GLY A 300 -5.39 -1.64 -0.02
C GLY A 300 -5.05 -2.48 -1.26
N PHE A 301 -3.84 -2.29 -1.82
CA PHE A 301 -3.32 -3.04 -2.96
C PHE A 301 -2.18 -3.98 -2.58
N CYS A 302 -2.43 -4.85 -1.60
CA CYS A 302 -1.55 -5.97 -1.28
C CYS A 302 -2.28 -7.32 -1.37
N LEU A 303 -1.53 -8.43 -1.39
CA LEU A 303 -2.04 -9.79 -1.46
C LEU A 303 -2.87 -10.05 -2.74
N PRO A 304 -2.40 -9.73 -3.96
CA PRO A 304 -3.08 -10.13 -5.19
C PRO A 304 -3.19 -11.66 -5.28
N SER A 305 -4.05 -12.16 -6.18
CA SER A 305 -4.01 -13.56 -6.58
C SER A 305 -2.60 -13.98 -7.00
N TYR A 306 -2.14 -15.16 -6.58
CA TYR A 306 -0.82 -15.70 -6.94
C TYR A 306 -0.63 -15.86 -8.45
N GLN A 307 -1.72 -15.82 -9.23
CA GLN A 307 -1.73 -15.88 -10.69
C GLN A 307 -1.40 -14.52 -11.35
N HIS A 308 -1.34 -13.44 -10.58
CA HIS A 308 -1.17 -12.05 -11.04
C HIS A 308 -0.11 -11.31 -10.21
N LEU A 309 1.11 -11.86 -10.19
CA LEU A 309 2.26 -11.29 -9.48
C LEU A 309 3.15 -10.43 -10.40
N ASP A 310 2.54 -9.68 -11.30
CA ASP A 310 3.23 -8.85 -12.31
C ASP A 310 3.45 -7.39 -11.90
N ASN A 311 2.87 -6.95 -10.78
CA ASN A 311 2.78 -5.53 -10.40
C ASN A 311 3.38 -5.21 -9.01
N ALA A 312 4.29 -6.02 -8.47
CA ALA A 312 5.01 -5.61 -7.25
C ALA A 312 5.68 -4.25 -7.46
N THR A 313 5.48 -3.34 -6.51
CA THR A 313 6.05 -1.99 -6.55
C THR A 313 6.68 -1.68 -5.19
N PHE A 314 8.01 -1.65 -5.15
CA PHE A 314 8.79 -1.40 -3.95
C PHE A 314 9.78 -0.26 -4.18
N ASP A 315 9.41 0.97 -3.82
CA ASP A 315 10.33 2.12 -3.92
C ASP A 315 11.60 1.93 -3.08
N TRP A 316 11.48 1.20 -1.96
CA TRP A 316 12.61 0.89 -1.09
C TRP A 316 13.68 0.01 -1.74
N LEU A 317 13.41 -0.65 -2.88
CA LEU A 317 14.45 -1.31 -3.67
C LEU A 317 15.47 -0.33 -4.23
N GLN A 318 15.11 0.93 -4.43
CA GLN A 318 16.03 1.97 -4.89
C GLN A 318 16.81 2.63 -3.75
N TRP A 319 16.53 2.25 -2.49
CA TRP A 319 17.13 2.87 -1.33
C TRP A 319 18.37 2.07 -0.90
N PRO A 320 19.54 2.71 -0.70
CA PRO A 320 20.77 2.01 -0.34
C PRO A 320 20.65 1.12 0.91
N GLN A 321 19.73 1.47 1.82
CA GLN A 321 19.40 0.75 3.04
C GLN A 321 19.04 -0.71 2.78
N ALA A 322 18.28 -1.02 1.72
CA ALA A 322 17.84 -2.38 1.43
C ALA A 322 18.99 -3.33 1.03
N GLU A 323 20.15 -2.79 0.65
CA GLU A 323 21.34 -3.57 0.31
C GLU A 323 22.19 -3.95 1.53
N PHE A 324 21.85 -3.48 2.73
CA PHE A 324 22.53 -3.88 3.95
C PHE A 324 22.02 -5.24 4.46
N PRO A 325 22.87 -6.00 5.17
CA PRO A 325 22.45 -7.26 5.75
C PRO A 325 21.37 -7.04 6.80
N PHE A 326 20.49 -8.04 6.98
CA PHE A 326 19.55 -8.05 8.10
C PHE A 326 20.31 -8.10 9.43
N THR A 327 19.76 -7.43 10.44
CA THR A 327 20.22 -7.52 11.84
C THR A 327 19.77 -8.85 12.45
N CYS A 328 20.36 -9.24 13.60
CA CYS A 328 19.92 -10.44 14.31
C CYS A 328 18.45 -10.36 14.73
N ASP A 329 17.97 -9.19 15.13
CA ASP A 329 16.57 -9.00 15.53
C ASP A 329 15.62 -9.14 14.33
N GLU A 330 16.00 -8.61 13.17
CA GLU A 330 15.25 -8.80 11.91
C GLU A 330 15.22 -10.26 11.48
N LEU A 331 16.36 -10.97 11.55
CA LEU A 331 16.42 -12.40 11.22
C LEU A 331 15.56 -13.24 12.19
N ASN A 332 15.61 -12.92 13.49
CA ASN A 332 14.77 -13.58 14.49
C ASN A 332 13.28 -13.34 14.23
N HIS A 333 12.91 -12.11 13.86
CA HIS A 333 11.54 -11.77 13.47
C HIS A 333 11.11 -12.59 12.24
N ILE A 334 11.90 -12.60 11.16
CA ILE A 334 11.61 -13.37 9.94
C ILE A 334 11.46 -14.87 10.24
N ALA A 335 12.37 -15.43 11.05
CA ALA A 335 12.33 -16.84 11.43
C ALA A 335 11.06 -17.19 12.24
N SER A 336 10.55 -16.24 13.03
CA SER A 336 9.36 -16.43 13.88
C SER A 336 8.02 -16.41 13.12
N LEU A 337 8.01 -15.97 11.86
CA LEU A 337 6.79 -15.89 11.04
C LEU A 337 6.18 -17.28 10.83
N ASP A 338 4.88 -17.43 11.10
CA ASP A 338 4.13 -18.68 10.98
C ASP A 338 3.12 -18.60 9.83
N GLU A 339 3.47 -19.22 8.70
CA GLU A 339 2.66 -19.22 7.49
C GLU A 339 1.27 -19.87 7.67
N ALA A 340 1.16 -20.90 8.53
CA ALA A 340 -0.09 -21.64 8.73
C ALA A 340 -1.07 -20.84 9.59
N ARG A 341 -0.57 -20.23 10.67
CA ARG A 341 -1.33 -19.31 11.51
C ARG A 341 -1.79 -18.11 10.70
N ASP A 342 -0.90 -17.49 9.93
CA ASP A 342 -1.21 -16.29 9.15
C ASP A 342 -2.22 -16.59 8.06
N ALA A 343 -2.12 -17.73 7.38
CA ALA A 343 -3.11 -18.16 6.39
C ALA A 343 -4.50 -18.34 7.01
N THR A 344 -4.56 -18.88 8.22
CA THR A 344 -5.81 -19.05 8.98
C THR A 344 -6.45 -17.70 9.30
N VAL A 345 -5.66 -16.72 9.73
CA VAL A 345 -6.13 -15.34 9.97
C VAL A 345 -6.64 -14.69 8.69
N LEU A 346 -5.91 -14.78 7.59
CA LEU A 346 -6.31 -14.19 6.31
C LEU A 346 -7.65 -14.74 5.80
N ARG A 347 -7.85 -16.07 5.87
CA ARG A 347 -9.13 -16.70 5.50
C ARG A 347 -10.29 -16.17 6.34
N ALA A 348 -10.07 -16.00 7.64
CA ALA A 348 -11.09 -15.48 8.55
C ALA A 348 -11.41 -14.00 8.35
N VAL A 349 -10.47 -13.21 7.82
CA VAL A 349 -10.72 -11.82 7.38
C VAL A 349 -11.51 -11.76 6.07
N GLY A 350 -11.62 -12.88 5.34
CA GLY A 350 -12.29 -12.97 4.04
C GLY A 350 -11.35 -12.84 2.84
N ILE A 351 -10.04 -13.00 3.05
CA ILE A 351 -9.07 -13.08 1.95
C ILE A 351 -9.15 -14.47 1.30
N GLU A 352 -9.32 -14.49 -0.02
CA GLU A 352 -9.48 -15.72 -0.79
C GLU A 352 -8.23 -16.57 -0.84
N GLU A 353 -8.39 -17.88 -1.01
CA GLU A 353 -7.27 -18.83 -0.96
C GLU A 353 -6.19 -18.55 -2.02
N VAL A 354 -6.57 -18.06 -3.21
CA VAL A 354 -5.61 -17.63 -4.24
C VAL A 354 -4.71 -16.47 -3.77
N CYS A 355 -5.23 -15.59 -2.90
CA CYS A 355 -4.49 -14.48 -2.31
C CYS A 355 -3.73 -14.93 -1.05
N VAL A 356 -4.29 -15.84 -0.26
CA VAL A 356 -3.59 -16.48 0.87
C VAL A 356 -2.37 -17.25 0.39
N THR A 357 -2.47 -17.91 -0.76
CA THR A 357 -1.35 -18.58 -1.43
C THR A 357 -0.20 -17.61 -1.71
N THR A 358 -0.50 -16.39 -2.18
CA THR A 358 0.52 -15.33 -2.35
C THR A 358 1.28 -15.05 -1.07
N MET A 359 0.58 -14.85 0.05
CA MET A 359 1.23 -14.63 1.35
C MET A 359 2.15 -15.79 1.75
N ARG A 360 1.66 -17.03 1.60
CA ARG A 360 2.42 -18.24 1.99
C ARG A 360 3.68 -18.39 1.14
N VAL A 361 3.57 -18.21 -0.18
CA VAL A 361 4.71 -18.28 -1.10
C VAL A 361 5.71 -17.18 -0.76
N CYS A 362 5.27 -15.92 -0.65
CA CYS A 362 6.19 -14.80 -0.43
C CYS A 362 6.86 -14.85 0.95
N THR A 363 6.15 -15.29 1.99
CA THR A 363 6.75 -15.52 3.31
C THR A 363 7.80 -16.64 3.26
N GLY A 364 7.53 -17.73 2.53
CA GLY A 364 8.50 -18.78 2.30
C GLY A 364 9.76 -18.31 1.56
N VAL A 365 9.60 -17.46 0.53
CA VAL A 365 10.71 -16.82 -0.19
C VAL A 365 11.54 -15.95 0.73
N LEU A 366 10.89 -15.10 1.53
CA LEU A 366 11.56 -14.24 2.51
C LEU A 366 12.39 -15.05 3.51
N LYS A 367 11.80 -16.08 4.13
CA LYS A 367 12.48 -16.92 5.12
C LYS A 367 13.71 -17.61 4.54
N ARG A 368 13.58 -18.22 3.36
CA ARG A 368 14.67 -18.90 2.66
C ARG A 368 15.79 -17.94 2.23
N GLY A 369 15.42 -16.78 1.69
CA GLY A 369 16.40 -15.76 1.31
C GLY A 369 17.17 -15.22 2.51
N ALA A 370 16.47 -14.91 3.60
CA ALA A 370 17.08 -14.41 4.84
C ALA A 370 18.01 -15.46 5.48
N GLU A 371 17.57 -16.73 5.55
CA GLU A 371 18.38 -17.84 6.07
C GLU A 371 19.64 -18.07 5.21
N ALA A 372 19.52 -17.95 3.88
CA ALA A 372 20.65 -18.03 2.97
C ALA A 372 21.56 -16.78 2.99
N GLY A 373 21.19 -15.73 3.72
CA GLY A 373 21.99 -14.53 3.92
C GLY A 373 21.87 -13.49 2.81
N PHE A 374 20.80 -13.53 2.02
CA PHE A 374 20.48 -12.49 1.04
C PHE A 374 19.91 -11.25 1.72
N SER A 375 20.23 -10.07 1.17
CA SER A 375 19.70 -8.81 1.69
C SER A 375 18.23 -8.60 1.31
N LEU A 376 17.57 -7.62 1.93
CA LEU A 376 16.20 -7.23 1.56
C LEU A 376 16.10 -6.88 0.07
N PHE A 377 17.07 -6.14 -0.46
CA PHE A 377 17.17 -5.81 -1.88
C PHE A 377 17.19 -7.07 -2.75
N GLU A 378 18.07 -8.02 -2.44
CA GLU A 378 18.22 -9.23 -3.26
C GLU A 378 16.94 -10.07 -3.25
N ILE A 379 16.26 -10.18 -2.11
CA ILE A 379 14.98 -10.87 -2.00
C ILE A 379 13.88 -10.11 -2.77
N GLY A 380 13.74 -8.80 -2.56
CA GLY A 380 12.72 -7.98 -3.22
C GLY A 380 12.88 -7.92 -4.74
N SER A 381 14.13 -7.95 -5.25
CA SER A 381 14.42 -8.04 -6.69
C SER A 381 13.93 -9.35 -7.34
N LEU A 382 13.67 -10.41 -6.57
CA LEU A 382 13.06 -11.62 -7.12
C LEU A 382 11.57 -11.44 -7.39
N LEU A 383 10.91 -10.54 -6.67
CA LEU A 383 9.46 -10.31 -6.71
C LEU A 383 9.07 -9.25 -7.74
N GLN A 384 9.86 -8.19 -7.88
CA GLN A 384 9.58 -7.09 -8.78
C GLN A 384 10.19 -7.33 -10.16
N ARG A 385 9.43 -7.06 -11.23
CA ARG A 385 9.95 -7.11 -12.60
C ARG A 385 11.01 -6.02 -12.81
N ASP A 386 12.06 -6.38 -13.55
CA ASP A 386 13.15 -5.46 -13.89
C ASP A 386 12.89 -4.68 -15.18
N GLY A 387 13.60 -3.56 -15.34
CA GLY A 387 13.72 -2.86 -16.62
C GLY A 387 12.43 -2.19 -17.10
N ASP A 388 11.93 -2.62 -18.26
CA ASP A 388 10.72 -2.10 -18.90
C ASP A 388 9.46 -2.92 -18.55
N TYR A 389 9.55 -3.81 -17.55
CA TYR A 389 8.46 -4.66 -17.05
C TYR A 389 7.93 -5.67 -18.08
N SER A 390 8.64 -5.87 -19.20
CA SER A 390 8.25 -6.81 -20.26
C SER A 390 8.50 -8.27 -19.91
N SER A 391 9.54 -8.53 -19.11
CA SER A 391 9.93 -9.88 -18.70
C SER A 391 9.35 -10.22 -17.33
N PRO A 392 8.91 -11.47 -17.09
CA PRO A 392 8.44 -11.89 -15.79
C PRO A 392 9.56 -11.82 -14.75
N SER A 393 9.19 -11.54 -13.50
CA SER A 393 10.07 -11.65 -12.34
C SER A 393 10.45 -13.11 -12.09
N GLN A 394 11.48 -13.34 -11.27
CA GLN A 394 11.86 -14.70 -10.88
C GLN A 394 10.75 -15.41 -10.10
N LEU A 395 10.01 -14.68 -9.27
CA LEU A 395 8.87 -15.24 -8.56
C LEU A 395 7.76 -15.68 -9.51
N GLU A 396 7.46 -14.88 -10.54
CA GLU A 396 6.47 -15.26 -11.55
C GLU A 396 6.88 -16.54 -12.29
N VAL A 397 8.15 -16.67 -12.67
CA VAL A 397 8.68 -17.88 -13.29
C VAL A 397 8.51 -19.08 -12.35
N ILE A 398 8.88 -18.94 -11.07
CA ILE A 398 8.71 -19.99 -10.06
C ILE A 398 7.25 -20.44 -9.98
N ILE A 399 6.30 -19.50 -9.93
CA ILE A 399 4.87 -19.82 -9.83
C ILE A 399 4.37 -20.52 -11.10
N ILE A 400 4.70 -20.01 -12.28
CA ILE A 400 4.28 -20.60 -13.56
C ILE A 400 4.77 -22.05 -13.65
N GLU A 401 6.03 -22.28 -13.31
CA GLU A 401 6.62 -23.63 -13.36
C GLU A 401 6.08 -24.54 -12.27
N ALA A 402 5.83 -24.03 -11.06
CA ALA A 402 5.21 -24.79 -9.98
C ALA A 402 3.78 -25.21 -10.34
N GLN A 403 2.99 -24.28 -10.87
CA GLN A 403 1.64 -24.54 -11.34
C GLN A 403 1.63 -25.59 -12.45
N ALA A 404 2.53 -25.47 -13.44
CA ALA A 404 2.64 -26.46 -14.51
C ALA A 404 3.01 -27.87 -14.01
N VAL A 405 3.78 -27.99 -12.92
CA VAL A 405 4.09 -29.30 -12.29
C VAL A 405 2.88 -29.85 -11.55
N VAL A 406 2.24 -29.04 -10.70
CA VAL A 406 1.11 -29.47 -9.87
C VAL A 406 -0.09 -29.85 -10.75
N GLU A 407 -0.39 -29.06 -11.79
CA GLU A 407 -1.52 -29.35 -12.69
C GLU A 407 -1.36 -30.67 -13.47
N LYS A 408 -0.13 -31.10 -13.76
CA LYS A 408 0.12 -32.40 -14.41
C LYS A 408 -0.22 -33.59 -13.50
N SER A 409 -0.14 -33.39 -12.18
CA SER A 409 -0.47 -34.43 -11.19
C SER A 409 -1.97 -34.54 -10.90
N ILE A 410 -2.78 -33.61 -11.42
CA ILE A 410 -4.21 -33.50 -11.13
C ILE A 410 -5.04 -33.82 -12.37
N SER A 411 -5.90 -34.84 -12.24
CA SER A 411 -6.71 -35.35 -13.35
C SER A 411 -8.06 -34.63 -13.52
N LYS A 412 -8.60 -34.02 -12.45
CA LYS A 412 -9.93 -33.36 -12.45
C LYS A 412 -9.83 -31.85 -12.23
N LEU A 413 -10.69 -31.09 -12.92
CA LEU A 413 -10.70 -29.63 -12.82
C LEU A 413 -11.13 -29.12 -11.43
N GLU A 414 -12.08 -29.81 -10.79
CA GLU A 414 -12.58 -29.47 -9.44
C GLU A 414 -11.49 -29.57 -8.36
N GLU A 415 -10.51 -30.46 -8.55
CA GLU A 415 -9.37 -30.62 -7.64
C GLU A 415 -8.42 -29.42 -7.71
N ARG A 416 -8.42 -28.66 -8.83
CA ARG A 416 -7.54 -27.50 -9.04
C ARG A 416 -7.92 -26.27 -8.22
N MET A 417 -9.01 -26.31 -7.45
CA MET A 417 -9.40 -25.26 -6.50
C MET A 417 -9.50 -25.79 -5.06
N SER A 418 -8.99 -27.00 -4.81
CA SER A 418 -8.95 -27.59 -3.49
C SER A 418 -7.82 -27.01 -2.64
N MET A 419 -7.95 -27.09 -1.32
CA MET A 419 -6.86 -26.74 -0.39
C MET A 419 -5.57 -27.51 -0.69
N ALA A 420 -5.69 -28.79 -1.04
CA ALA A 420 -4.56 -29.64 -1.40
C ALA A 420 -3.81 -29.14 -2.65
N PHE A 421 -4.53 -28.55 -3.61
CA PHE A 421 -3.91 -27.91 -4.77
C PHE A 421 -3.05 -26.71 -4.35
N PHE A 422 -3.62 -25.79 -3.55
CA PHE A 422 -2.87 -24.63 -3.08
C PHE A 422 -1.67 -25.02 -2.20
N ASP A 423 -1.83 -26.04 -1.35
CA ASP A 423 -0.72 -26.60 -0.56
C ASP A 423 0.38 -27.18 -1.46
N ALA A 424 0.02 -27.88 -2.53
CA ALA A 424 0.98 -28.41 -3.50
C ALA A 424 1.71 -27.30 -4.27
N ILE A 425 1.01 -26.22 -4.65
CA ILE A 425 1.62 -25.03 -5.27
C ILE A 425 2.65 -24.41 -4.31
N VAL A 426 2.27 -24.18 -3.05
CA VAL A 426 3.17 -23.61 -2.04
C VAL A 426 4.40 -24.50 -1.83
N ALA A 427 4.21 -25.82 -1.75
CA ALA A 427 5.31 -26.77 -1.57
C ALA A 427 6.28 -26.78 -2.76
N GLU A 428 5.75 -26.77 -3.99
CA GLU A 428 6.59 -26.76 -5.20
C GLU A 428 7.31 -25.42 -5.39
N CYS A 429 6.64 -24.29 -5.11
CA CYS A 429 7.29 -22.98 -5.07
C CYS A 429 8.43 -22.95 -4.05
N ALA A 430 8.21 -23.52 -2.85
CA ALA A 430 9.23 -23.60 -1.81
C ALA A 430 10.45 -24.43 -2.24
N ARG A 431 10.22 -25.58 -2.91
CA ARG A 431 11.29 -26.41 -3.47
C ARG A 431 12.12 -25.64 -4.48
N ARG A 432 11.47 -25.00 -5.46
CA ARG A 432 12.13 -24.21 -6.51
C ARG A 432 12.88 -23.00 -5.99
N THR A 433 12.33 -22.36 -4.95
CA THR A 433 12.98 -21.24 -4.29
C THR A 433 14.28 -21.65 -3.61
N ASN A 434 14.36 -22.85 -3.02
CA ASN A 434 15.63 -23.38 -2.51
C ASN A 434 16.65 -23.56 -3.63
N ASP A 435 16.26 -24.25 -4.70
CA ASP A 435 17.14 -24.49 -5.85
C ASP A 435 17.68 -23.15 -6.41
N LEU A 436 16.82 -22.13 -6.48
CA LEU A 436 17.20 -20.79 -6.91
C LEU A 436 18.26 -20.19 -5.97
N PHE A 437 18.00 -20.10 -4.66
CA PHE A 437 18.94 -19.49 -3.72
C PHE A 437 20.26 -20.26 -3.61
N GLU A 438 20.26 -21.59 -3.77
CA GLU A 438 21.48 -22.41 -3.84
C GLU A 438 22.32 -22.11 -5.08
N SER A 439 21.66 -21.76 -6.20
CA SER A 439 22.33 -21.44 -7.46
C SER A 439 22.91 -20.01 -7.52
N LEU A 440 22.37 -19.10 -6.71
CA LEU A 440 22.75 -17.69 -6.73
C LEU A 440 24.09 -17.44 -6.00
N THR A 441 24.97 -16.68 -6.64
CA THR A 441 26.22 -16.22 -6.02
C THR A 441 25.94 -15.06 -5.07
N LYS A 442 26.37 -15.22 -3.81
CA LYS A 442 26.23 -14.18 -2.78
C LYS A 442 27.06 -12.95 -3.14
N LYS A 443 26.45 -11.77 -3.14
CA LYS A 443 27.19 -10.52 -3.27
C LYS A 443 28.01 -10.25 -2.00
N LYS A 444 29.07 -9.44 -2.15
CA LYS A 444 29.88 -9.03 -1.00
C LYS A 444 29.03 -8.14 -0.09
N VAL A 445 28.84 -8.57 1.15
CA VAL A 445 28.04 -7.87 2.17
C VAL A 445 28.54 -6.43 2.35
N ARG A 446 27.62 -5.46 2.29
CA ARG A 446 27.93 -4.06 2.64
C ARG A 446 28.17 -3.95 4.15
N SER A 447 29.31 -3.41 4.54
CA SER A 447 29.64 -3.17 5.96
C SER A 447 28.83 -1.99 6.51
N ILE A 448 28.21 -2.17 7.67
CA ILE A 448 27.45 -1.15 8.41
C ILE A 448 28.36 0.01 8.90
N SER A 449 29.69 -0.20 8.96
CA SER A 449 30.68 0.76 9.47
C SER A 449 30.73 2.13 8.77
N CYS A 450 29.97 2.31 7.68
CA CYS A 450 29.92 3.55 6.90
C CYS A 450 28.75 4.46 7.28
N PHE A 451 27.80 4.01 8.10
CA PHE A 451 26.55 4.73 8.43
C PHE A 451 26.21 4.77 9.94
N SER A 452 27.16 4.38 10.80
CA SER A 452 27.06 4.45 12.27
C SER A 452 27.58 5.76 12.83
#